data_AF-A0A7J9SQP2-F1
#
_entry.id   AF-A0A7J9SQP2-F1
#
_cell.length_a   1.000
_cell.length_b   1.000
_cell.length_c   1.000
_cell.angle_alpha   90.00
_cell.angle_beta   90.00
_cell.angle_gamma   90.00
#
_symmetry.space_group_name_H-M   'P 1'
#
loop_
_entity.id
_entity.type
_entity.pdbx_description
1 polymer ?
#
loop_
_entity_poly.entity_id
_entity_poly.type
_entity_poly.pdbx_seq_one_letter_code
_entity_poly.pdbx_strand_id
1 'polypeptide(L)'
;MNEMEALDISDNMNEEVDILVKRGYYTSKSELLRDAFRTLLNTKTELKISLSIELYLNGKISIARAAELSGFTTIEFKEVMAARGIVRETEGKSALEMDTKLKKIGII
;
A
#
# COMPACT_ATOMS: atom_id res chain seq x y z
N MET A 1 -0.76 13.65 17.84
CA MET A 1 -1.81 12.64 17.60
C MET A 1 -2.75 13.33 16.61
N ASN A 2 -2.60 13.09 15.31
CA ASN A 2 -3.34 13.88 14.33
C ASN A 2 -4.80 13.42 14.38
N GLU A 3 -5.69 14.36 14.66
CA GLU A 3 -7.13 14.16 14.50
C GLU A 3 -7.37 13.61 13.08
N MET A 4 -8.15 12.54 12.96
CA MET A 4 -8.78 12.27 11.68
C MET A 4 -9.53 13.54 11.34
N GLU A 5 -9.09 14.28 10.31
CA GLU A 5 -9.89 15.36 9.73
C GLU A 5 -11.33 14.85 9.66
N ALA A 6 -12.26 15.62 10.23
CA ALA A 6 -13.67 15.28 10.19
C ALA A 6 -14.03 15.06 8.72
N LEU A 7 -14.29 13.80 8.35
CA LEU A 7 -14.69 13.46 7.01
C LEU A 7 -15.96 14.27 6.71
N ASP A 8 -15.91 15.10 5.67
CA ASP A 8 -17.07 15.82 5.17
C ASP A 8 -18.01 14.81 4.51
N ILE A 9 -18.88 14.24 5.34
CA ILE A 9 -19.89 13.27 4.97
C ILE A 9 -21.21 14.04 4.87
N SER A 10 -21.87 13.95 3.73
CA SER A 10 -23.17 14.57 3.51
C SER A 10 -24.18 14.10 4.56
N ASP A 11 -25.09 14.99 4.97
CA ASP A 11 -26.05 14.73 6.06
C ASP A 11 -26.88 13.45 5.85
N ASN A 12 -27.28 13.16 4.61
CA ASN A 12 -27.99 11.93 4.26
C ASN A 12 -27.18 10.66 4.55
N MET A 13 -25.87 10.66 4.28
CA MET A 13 -25.01 9.51 4.51
C MET A 13 -24.76 9.32 6.02
N ASN A 14 -24.77 10.39 6.81
CA ASN A 14 -24.73 10.28 8.28
C ASN A 14 -25.96 9.56 8.84
N GLU A 15 -27.15 9.89 8.34
CA GLU A 15 -28.40 9.21 8.74
C GLU A 15 -28.40 7.73 8.37
N GLU A 16 -27.95 7.40 7.15
CA GLU A 16 -27.84 6.01 6.67
C GLU A 16 -26.86 5.18 7.53
N VAL A 17 -25.67 5.72 7.81
CA VAL A 17 -24.67 5.10 8.69
C VAL A 17 -25.24 4.88 10.09
N ASP A 18 -25.95 5.87 10.64
CA ASP A 18 -26.58 5.77 11.95
C ASP A 18 -27.62 4.64 12.01
N ILE A 19 -28.45 4.50 10.97
CA ILE A 19 -29.46 3.44 10.89
C ILE A 19 -28.79 2.07 10.89
N LEU A 20 -27.72 1.88 10.11
CA LEU A 20 -27.01 0.60 10.03
C LEU A 20 -26.42 0.18 11.38
N VAL A 21 -25.86 1.13 12.13
CA VAL A 21 -25.33 0.87 13.48
C VAL A 21 -26.46 0.63 14.48
N LYS A 22 -27.51 1.48 14.49
CA LYS A 22 -28.67 1.34 15.40
C LYS A 22 -29.42 0.02 15.22
N ARG A 23 -29.46 -0.52 14.00
CA ARG A 23 -30.07 -1.82 13.69
C ARG A 23 -29.16 -3.01 14.01
N GLY A 24 -27.91 -2.76 14.39
CA GLY A 24 -26.95 -3.80 14.78
C GLY A 24 -26.26 -4.51 13.62
N TYR A 25 -26.34 -3.97 12.39
CA TYR A 25 -25.57 -4.52 11.26
C TYR A 25 -24.06 -4.31 11.42
N TYR A 26 -23.68 -3.22 12.09
CA TYR A 26 -22.32 -2.93 12.51
C TYR A 26 -22.31 -2.49 13.98
N THR A 27 -21.26 -2.87 14.70
CA THR A 27 -21.02 -2.52 16.11
C THR A 27 -20.73 -1.03 16.31
N SER A 28 -20.19 -0.34 15.30
CA SER A 28 -19.86 1.08 15.34
C SER A 28 -19.68 1.68 13.95
N LYS A 29 -19.72 3.02 13.86
CA LYS A 29 -19.35 3.75 12.63
C LYS A 29 -17.92 3.44 12.18
N SER A 30 -17.01 3.23 13.13
CA SER A 30 -15.61 2.89 12.83
C SER A 30 -15.47 1.51 12.22
N GLU A 31 -16.24 0.52 12.68
CA GLU A 31 -16.25 -0.80 12.08
C GLU A 31 -16.81 -0.75 10.65
N LEU A 32 -17.96 -0.08 10.47
CA LEU A 32 -18.57 0.13 9.16
C LEU A 32 -17.57 0.77 8.19
N LEU A 33 -16.89 1.84 8.60
CA LEU A 33 -15.90 2.51 7.75
C LEU A 33 -14.71 1.59 7.40
N ARG A 34 -14.20 0.80 8.36
CA ARG A 34 -13.13 -0.17 8.10
C ARG A 34 -13.57 -1.23 7.10
N ASP A 35 -14.79 -1.71 7.22
CA ASP A 35 -15.36 -2.70 6.32
C ASP A 35 -15.61 -2.14 4.92
N ALA A 36 -16.18 -0.95 4.83
CA ALA A 36 -16.35 -0.21 3.57
C ALA A 36 -15.01 0.03 2.87
N PHE A 37 -13.98 0.45 3.61
CA PHE A 37 -12.64 0.66 3.06
C PHE A 37 -12.01 -0.65 2.57
N ARG A 38 -12.12 -1.75 3.31
CA ARG A 38 -11.65 -3.07 2.88
C ARG A 38 -12.38 -3.53 1.62
N THR A 39 -13.70 -3.38 1.60
CA THR A 39 -14.55 -3.73 0.46
C THR A 39 -14.17 -2.91 -0.77
N LEU A 40 -13.90 -1.61 -0.63
CA LEU A 40 -13.41 -0.75 -1.70
C LEU A 40 -12.08 -1.27 -2.27
N LEU A 41 -11.12 -1.58 -1.41
CA LEU A 41 -9.80 -2.06 -1.87
C LEU A 41 -9.86 -3.46 -2.50
N ASN A 42 -10.76 -4.32 -2.03
CA ASN A 42 -10.94 -5.65 -2.60
C ASN A 42 -11.69 -5.62 -3.94
N THR A 43 -12.60 -4.67 -4.13
CA THR A 43 -13.34 -4.49 -5.40
C THR A 43 -12.53 -3.69 -6.43
N LYS A 44 -11.74 -2.71 -6.00
CA LYS A 44 -10.86 -1.91 -6.85
C LYS A 44 -9.40 -2.32 -6.66
N THR A 45 -9.03 -3.48 -7.17
CA THR A 45 -7.69 -4.05 -6.99
C THR A 45 -6.59 -3.09 -7.44
N GLU A 46 -6.77 -2.36 -8.55
CA GLU A 46 -5.81 -1.35 -9.01
C GLU A 46 -5.56 -0.24 -7.98
N LEU A 47 -6.61 0.20 -7.27
CA LEU A 47 -6.47 1.19 -6.20
C LEU A 47 -5.65 0.63 -5.04
N LYS A 48 -5.87 -0.65 -4.69
CA LYS A 48 -5.11 -1.36 -3.67
C LYS A 48 -3.63 -1.46 -4.03
N ILE A 49 -3.31 -1.79 -5.28
CA ILE A 49 -1.93 -1.87 -5.78
C ILE A 49 -1.26 -0.50 -5.69
N SER A 50 -1.91 0.54 -6.19
CA SER A 50 -1.39 1.91 -6.14
C SER A 50 -1.17 2.39 -4.70
N LEU A 51 -2.12 2.13 -3.79
CA LEU A 51 -1.96 2.43 -2.37
C LEU A 51 -0.76 1.69 -1.76
N SER A 52 -0.59 0.40 -2.05
CA SER A 52 0.55 -0.38 -1.57
C SER A 52 1.89 0.19 -2.04
N ILE A 53 1.97 0.61 -3.31
CA ILE A 53 3.15 1.25 -3.88
C ILE A 53 3.44 2.58 -3.17
N GLU A 54 2.43 3.44 -3.02
CA GLU A 54 2.61 4.74 -2.36
C GLU A 54 3.03 4.59 -0.89
N LEU A 55 2.45 3.65 -0.15
CA LEU A 55 2.85 3.38 1.23
C LEU A 55 4.31 2.91 1.32
N TYR A 56 4.77 2.13 0.34
CA TYR A 56 6.16 1.70 0.25
C TYR A 56 7.09 2.87 -0.10
N LEU A 57 6.79 3.64 -1.15
CA LEU A 57 7.60 4.78 -1.60
C LEU A 57 7.72 5.86 -0.52
N ASN A 58 6.66 6.07 0.27
CA ASN A 58 6.66 6.99 1.41
C ASN A 58 7.28 6.41 2.69
N GLY A 59 7.91 5.22 2.62
CA GLY A 59 8.59 4.56 3.74
C GLY A 59 7.67 4.17 4.90
N LYS A 60 6.34 4.12 4.68
CA LYS A 60 5.36 3.79 5.72
C LYS A 60 5.30 2.28 5.97
N ILE A 61 5.57 1.48 4.95
CA ILE A 61 5.61 0.02 5.03
C ILE A 61 6.81 -0.54 4.27
N SER A 62 7.25 -1.74 4.64
CA SER A 62 8.28 -2.47 3.90
C SER A 62 7.73 -2.98 2.56
N ILE A 63 8.64 -3.29 1.62
CA ILE A 63 8.26 -3.89 0.33
C ILE A 63 7.49 -5.21 0.49
N ALA A 64 7.87 -6.03 1.48
CA ALA A 64 7.17 -7.29 1.77
C ALA A 64 5.74 -7.03 2.24
N ARG A 65 5.54 -6.00 3.08
CA ARG A 65 4.20 -5.61 3.54
C ARG A 65 3.36 -5.01 2.42
N ALA A 66 3.96 -4.26 1.50
CA ALA A 66 3.28 -3.73 0.32
C ALA A 66 2.83 -4.85 -0.63
N ALA A 67 3.69 -5.85 -0.84
CA ALA A 67 3.36 -7.05 -1.61
C ALA A 67 2.19 -7.83 -0.98
N GLU A 68 2.25 -8.10 0.33
CA GLU A 68 1.17 -8.76 1.06
C GLU A 68 -0.16 -7.99 0.95
N LEU A 69 -0.12 -6.67 1.15
CA LEU A 69 -1.32 -5.82 1.06
C LEU A 69 -1.94 -5.88 -0.34
N SER A 70 -1.11 -5.94 -1.39
CA SER A 70 -1.58 -6.01 -2.77
C SER A 70 -1.92 -7.43 -3.25
N GLY A 71 -1.69 -8.46 -2.43
CA GLY A 71 -1.99 -9.85 -2.77
C GLY A 71 -0.92 -10.52 -3.66
N PHE A 72 0.31 -10.03 -3.61
CA PHE A 72 1.44 -10.53 -4.39
C PHE A 72 2.52 -11.11 -3.50
N THR A 73 3.33 -12.00 -4.08
CA THR A 73 4.65 -12.28 -3.55
C THR A 73 5.55 -11.04 -3.69
N THR A 74 6.64 -10.99 -2.92
CA THR A 74 7.59 -9.87 -3.03
C THR A 74 8.26 -9.78 -4.41
N ILE A 75 8.33 -10.88 -5.16
CA ILE A 75 8.89 -10.91 -6.51
C ILE A 75 7.91 -10.29 -7.50
N GLU A 76 6.67 -10.78 -7.54
CA GLU A 76 5.61 -10.24 -8.42
C GLU A 76 5.36 -8.75 -8.16
N PHE A 77 5.38 -8.32 -6.90
CA PHE A 77 5.23 -6.91 -6.57
C PHE A 77 6.33 -6.04 -7.18
N LYS A 78 7.58 -6.52 -7.21
CA LYS A 78 8.69 -5.80 -7.88
C LYS A 78 8.50 -5.74 -9.39
N GLU A 79 7.94 -6.78 -10.00
CA GLU A 79 7.62 -6.80 -11.43
C GLU A 79 6.52 -5.78 -11.75
N VAL A 80 5.48 -5.70 -10.93
CA VAL A 80 4.42 -4.67 -11.04
C VAL A 80 5.01 -3.26 -10.93
N MET A 81 5.91 -3.03 -9.96
CA MET A 81 6.61 -1.75 -9.82
C MET A 81 7.45 -1.43 -11.06
N ALA A 82 8.24 -2.38 -11.55
CA ALA A 82 9.09 -2.21 -12.73
C ALA A 82 8.26 -1.92 -13.99
N ALA A 83 7.13 -2.62 -14.18
CA ALA A 83 6.19 -2.38 -15.27
C ALA A 83 5.58 -0.97 -15.21
N ARG A 84 5.52 -0.35 -14.03
CA ARG A 84 5.10 1.05 -13.81
C ARG A 84 6.26 2.04 -13.86
N GLY A 85 7.47 1.62 -14.24
CA GLY A 85 8.66 2.47 -14.30
C GLY A 85 9.22 2.86 -12.93
N ILE A 86 8.79 2.19 -11.86
CA ILE A 86 9.22 2.49 -10.49
C ILE A 86 10.48 1.69 -10.20
N VAL A 87 11.60 2.39 -10.22
CA VAL A 87 12.90 1.82 -9.89
C VAL A 87 13.14 1.94 -8.38
N ARG A 88 13.53 0.84 -7.76
CA ARG A 88 13.93 0.85 -6.35
C ARG A 88 15.33 1.42 -6.23
N GLU A 89 15.48 2.49 -5.45
CA GLU A 89 16.80 2.86 -4.93
C GLU A 89 17.23 1.83 -3.89
N THR A 90 18.31 1.12 -4.19
CA THR A 90 18.97 0.23 -3.25
C THR A 90 20.30 0.84 -2.87
N GLU A 91 20.70 0.73 -1.60
CA GLU A 91 22.08 0.91 -1.16
C GLU A 91 22.93 -0.24 -1.73
N GLY A 92 23.16 -0.19 -3.04
CA GLY A 92 24.09 -1.03 -3.76
C GLY A 92 25.39 -0.27 -3.92
N LYS A 93 26.50 -1.03 -3.92
CA LYS A 93 27.76 -0.48 -4.43
C LYS A 93 27.55 -0.02 -5.86
N SER A 94 28.18 1.08 -6.25
CA SER A 94 28.10 1.53 -7.64
C SER A 94 28.57 0.42 -8.58
N ALA A 95 28.06 0.40 -9.82
CA ALA A 95 28.53 -0.54 -10.83
C ALA A 95 30.07 -0.50 -10.97
N LEU A 96 30.66 0.69 -10.83
CA LEU A 96 32.10 0.91 -10.84
C LEU A 96 32.83 0.21 -9.68
N GLU A 97 32.27 0.26 -8.47
CA GLU A 97 32.83 -0.45 -7.31
C GLU A 97 32.76 -1.97 -7.49
N MET A 98 31.67 -2.46 -8.08
CA MET A 98 31.51 -3.88 -8.39
C MET A 98 32.56 -4.34 -9.42
N ASP A 99 32.69 -3.61 -10.54
CA ASP A 99 33.69 -3.87 -11.59
C ASP A 99 35.12 -3.87 -11.07
N THR A 100 35.45 -2.88 -10.23
CA THR A 100 36.79 -2.78 -9.62
C THR A 100 37.09 -4.01 -8.77
N LYS A 101 36.09 -4.53 -8.06
CA LYS A 101 36.27 -5.70 -7.21
C LYS A 101 36.42 -6.97 -8.04
N LEU A 102 35.63 -7.11 -9.12
CA LEU A 102 35.72 -8.23 -10.07
C LEU A 102 37.10 -8.31 -10.74
N LYS A 103 37.67 -7.17 -11.13
CA LYS A 103 39.06 -7.09 -11.64
C LYS A 103 40.09 -7.51 -10.60
N LYS A 104 39.94 -7.09 -9.35
CA LYS A 104 40.86 -7.46 -8.25
C LYS A 104 40.86 -8.96 -7.95
N ILE A 105 39.75 -9.65 -8.18
CA ILE A 105 39.61 -11.10 -7.95
C ILE A 105 39.78 -11.93 -9.25
N GLY A 106 40.12 -11.28 -10.37
CA GLY A 106 40.46 -11.94 -11.63
C GLY A 106 39.29 -12.63 -12.35
N ILE A 107 38.05 -12.20 -12.08
CA ILE A 107 36.86 -12.75 -12.75
C ILE A 107 36.66 -12.12 -14.13
N ILE A 108 37.11 -10.87 -14.31
CA ILE A 108 37.15 -10.09 -15.56
C ILE A 108 38.37 -9.18 -15.57
#